data_AF-Q6QV03-F1
#
_entry.id   AF-Q6QV03-F1
#
_cell.length_a   1.000
_cell.length_b   1.000
_cell.length_c   1.000
_cell.angle_alpha   90.00
_cell.angle_beta   90.00
_cell.angle_gamma   90.00
#
_symmetry.space_group_name_H-M   'P 1'
#
loop_
_entity.id
_entity.type
_entity.pdbx_description
1 polymer ?
#
loop_
_entity_poly.entity_id
_entity_poly.type
_entity_poly.pdbx_seq_one_letter_code
_entity_poly.pdbx_strand_id
1 'polypeptide(L)'
;MLALQLAAQIAGGPDLLEVGELPTGPVIYLPAEDPPTAIHHRLHALGAHLSAEERQAVADGLLIQPLIGSLPNIMAPEWFDGLKRAAEGRRLMVLDTLRRFHIEEENASGPMAQVIGRMEAIAADTGCSIVFLHHASKGAAMMGAGDQQQASRGSSVLVDNIRWQSYPSSMTSAEAEEWGVDDDQRRFFVRFGVSKANYGAPFADRWFRRHDGGVLKPAVLERQRKSKGVPRGEA
;
A
#
# COMPACT_ATOMS: atom_id res chain seq x y z
N MET A 1 7.02 2.38 -2.16
CA MET A 1 7.28 1.57 -3.37
C MET A 1 6.07 0.76 -3.81
N LEU A 2 5.50 -0.11 -2.97
CA LEU A 2 4.32 -0.94 -3.33
C LEU A 2 3.19 -0.15 -4.02
N ALA A 3 2.76 0.96 -3.41
CA ALA A 3 1.70 1.80 -3.98
C ALA A 3 2.07 2.40 -5.35
N LEU A 4 3.34 2.79 -5.55
CA LEU A 4 3.83 3.29 -6.83
C LEU A 4 3.84 2.19 -7.90
N GLN A 5 4.20 0.95 -7.55
CA GLN A 5 4.16 -0.18 -8.48
C GLN A 5 2.73 -0.55 -8.89
N LEU A 6 1.78 -0.58 -7.94
CA LEU A 6 0.36 -0.80 -8.25
C LEU A 6 -0.22 0.33 -9.11
N ALA A 7 0.13 1.58 -8.79
CA ALA A 7 -0.27 2.74 -9.60
C ALA A 7 0.28 2.67 -11.03
N ALA A 8 1.55 2.26 -11.19
CA ALA A 8 2.17 2.06 -12.49
C ALA A 8 1.50 0.91 -13.28
N GLN A 9 1.20 -0.22 -12.63
CA GLN A 9 0.50 -1.34 -13.26
C GLN A 9 -0.88 -0.90 -13.77
N ILE A 10 -1.70 -0.25 -12.94
CA ILE A 10 -3.04 0.21 -13.33
C ILE A 10 -2.97 1.32 -14.41
N ALA A 11 -1.90 2.12 -14.42
CA ALA A 11 -1.65 3.08 -15.49
C ALA A 11 -1.29 2.45 -16.84
N GLY A 12 -1.02 1.14 -16.90
CA GLY A 12 -0.67 0.41 -18.13
C GLY A 12 0.74 -0.20 -18.13
N GLY A 13 1.47 -0.14 -17.01
CA GLY A 13 2.71 -0.87 -16.82
C GLY A 13 2.49 -2.37 -16.54
N PRO A 14 3.57 -3.17 -16.53
CA PRO A 14 3.50 -4.60 -16.29
C PRO A 14 3.19 -4.94 -14.82
N ASP A 15 2.64 -6.13 -14.60
CA ASP A 15 2.43 -6.72 -13.27
C ASP A 15 3.74 -7.25 -12.66
N LEU A 16 4.65 -6.34 -12.27
CA LEU A 16 5.92 -6.71 -11.62
C LEU A 16 5.75 -7.41 -10.27
N LEU A 17 4.58 -7.27 -9.64
CA LEU A 17 4.25 -7.87 -8.35
C LEU A 17 3.58 -9.24 -8.51
N GLU A 18 3.26 -9.64 -9.74
CA GLU A 18 2.49 -10.82 -10.12
C GLU A 18 1.13 -10.92 -9.39
N VAL A 19 0.56 -9.81 -8.89
CA VAL A 19 -0.68 -9.81 -8.09
C VAL A 19 -1.92 -10.24 -8.87
N GLY A 20 -1.81 -10.29 -10.19
CA GLY A 20 -2.87 -10.60 -11.14
C GLY A 20 -3.08 -9.41 -12.08
N GLU A 21 -3.57 -9.72 -13.28
CA GLU A 21 -3.93 -8.69 -14.27
C GLU A 21 -5.07 -7.80 -13.73
N LEU A 22 -4.85 -6.49 -13.77
CA LEU A 22 -5.79 -5.48 -13.30
C LEU A 22 -6.24 -4.62 -14.48
N PRO A 23 -7.54 -4.25 -14.56
CA PRO A 23 -7.98 -3.34 -15.62
C PRO A 23 -7.25 -2.00 -15.53
N THR A 24 -6.81 -1.49 -16.67
CA THR A 24 -6.04 -0.25 -16.76
C THR A 24 -6.93 1.00 -16.76
N GLY A 25 -6.33 2.14 -16.45
CA GLY A 25 -6.94 3.46 -16.61
C GLY A 25 -6.06 4.55 -16.00
N PRO A 26 -6.33 5.85 -16.27
CA PRO A 26 -5.52 6.93 -15.75
C PRO A 26 -5.44 6.92 -14.22
N VAL A 27 -4.26 7.17 -13.66
CA VAL A 27 -4.00 7.14 -12.23
C VAL A 27 -3.42 8.47 -11.77
N ILE A 28 -3.75 8.88 -10.55
CA ILE A 28 -3.06 9.97 -9.86
C ILE A 28 -2.49 9.49 -8.52
N TYR A 29 -1.20 9.75 -8.31
CA TYR A 29 -0.50 9.48 -7.05
C TYR A 29 -0.11 10.80 -6.39
N LEU A 30 -0.56 10.99 -5.15
CA LEU A 30 -0.38 12.21 -4.36
C LEU A 30 0.54 11.94 -3.16
N PRO A 31 1.88 11.90 -3.33
CA PRO A 31 2.82 11.79 -2.22
C PRO A 31 2.93 13.12 -1.48
N ALA A 32 2.53 13.12 -0.21
CA ALA A 32 2.53 14.28 0.68
C ALA A 32 3.62 14.20 1.79
N GLU A 33 4.39 13.12 1.85
CA GLU A 33 5.48 12.94 2.83
C GLU A 33 6.89 12.93 2.22
N ASP A 34 7.05 12.41 1.01
CA ASP A 34 8.36 12.29 0.36
C ASP A 34 8.72 13.55 -0.44
N PRO A 35 9.99 14.02 -0.38
CA PRO A 35 10.46 15.09 -1.25
C PRO A 35 10.53 14.64 -2.72
N PRO A 36 10.38 15.54 -3.71
CA PRO A 36 10.39 15.17 -5.13
C PRO A 36 11.65 14.40 -5.55
N THR A 37 12.82 14.71 -5.00
CA THR A 37 14.06 13.99 -5.28
C THR A 37 13.99 12.51 -4.90
N ALA A 38 13.36 12.17 -3.77
CA ALA A 38 13.15 10.77 -3.37
C ALA A 38 12.22 10.04 -4.35
N ILE A 39 11.18 10.74 -4.85
CA ILE A 39 10.29 10.20 -5.87
C ILE A 39 11.05 9.94 -7.17
N HIS A 40 11.92 10.87 -7.61
CA HIS A 40 12.75 10.68 -8.80
C HIS A 40 13.66 9.44 -8.69
N HIS A 41 14.31 9.24 -7.53
CA HIS A 41 15.14 8.05 -7.30
C HIS A 41 14.32 6.75 -7.36
N ARG A 42 13.11 6.74 -6.78
CA ARG A 42 12.21 5.57 -6.83
C ARG A 42 11.75 5.27 -8.24
N LEU A 43 11.39 6.29 -9.02
CA LEU A 43 11.00 6.15 -10.43
C LEU A 43 12.15 5.65 -11.28
N HIS A 44 13.36 6.17 -11.06
CA HIS A 44 14.56 5.70 -11.77
C HIS A 44 14.83 4.22 -11.51
N ALA A 45 14.78 3.80 -10.23
CA ALA A 45 14.95 2.40 -9.86
C ALA A 45 13.85 1.51 -10.45
N LEU A 46 12.58 1.93 -10.39
CA LEU A 46 11.47 1.21 -11.03
C LEU A 46 11.66 1.11 -12.54
N GLY A 47 12.10 2.19 -13.19
CA GLY A 47 12.34 2.25 -14.62
C GLY A 47 13.34 1.21 -15.10
N ALA A 48 14.33 0.83 -14.29
CA ALA A 48 15.28 -0.24 -14.62
C ALA A 48 14.62 -1.61 -14.85
N HIS A 49 13.37 -1.80 -14.41
CA HIS A 49 12.58 -3.01 -14.58
C HIS A 49 11.51 -2.91 -15.67
N LEU A 50 11.45 -1.79 -16.39
CA LEU A 50 10.46 -1.51 -17.42
C LEU A 50 11.14 -1.36 -18.80
N SER A 51 10.51 -1.93 -19.82
CA SER A 51 10.85 -1.72 -21.23
C SER A 51 10.58 -0.26 -21.65
N ALA A 52 11.05 0.14 -22.84
CA ALA A 52 10.81 1.50 -23.32
C ALA A 52 9.31 1.79 -23.53
N GLU A 53 8.58 0.81 -24.05
CA GLU A 53 7.14 0.88 -24.31
C GLU A 53 6.35 0.93 -22.99
N GLU A 54 6.72 0.10 -22.02
CA GLU A 54 6.10 0.08 -20.69
C GLU A 54 6.35 1.39 -19.92
N ARG A 55 7.55 1.96 -20.02
CA ARG A 55 7.85 3.28 -19.44
C ARG A 55 6.96 4.36 -20.04
N GLN A 56 6.76 4.33 -21.36
CA GLN A 56 5.90 5.30 -22.03
C GLN A 56 4.44 5.13 -21.60
N ALA A 57 3.92 3.91 -21.56
CA ALA A 57 2.56 3.64 -21.09
C ALA A 57 2.32 4.13 -19.66
N VAL A 58 3.27 3.88 -18.75
CA VAL A 58 3.20 4.41 -17.38
C VAL A 58 3.24 5.94 -17.38
N ALA A 59 4.10 6.57 -18.18
CA ALA A 59 4.19 8.03 -18.24
C ALA A 59 2.90 8.69 -18.78
N ASP A 60 2.24 8.05 -19.75
CA ASP A 60 0.98 8.52 -20.32
C ASP A 60 -0.20 8.35 -19.34
N GLY A 61 -0.18 7.28 -18.53
CA GLY A 61 -1.28 6.92 -17.63
C GLY A 61 -1.15 7.39 -16.19
N LEU A 62 0.05 7.70 -15.69
CA LEU A 62 0.31 8.01 -14.28
C LEU A 62 0.72 9.46 -14.04
N LEU A 63 -0.17 10.24 -13.43
CA LEU A 63 0.15 11.55 -12.89
C LEU A 63 0.70 11.43 -11.46
N ILE A 64 1.88 11.99 -11.20
CA ILE A 64 2.42 12.10 -9.84
C ILE A 64 2.50 13.58 -9.48
N GLN A 65 1.76 13.98 -8.44
CA GLN A 65 1.73 15.35 -7.96
C GLN A 65 2.21 15.40 -6.50
N PRO A 66 3.49 15.77 -6.26
CA PRO A 66 3.99 15.95 -4.90
C PRO A 66 3.22 17.06 -4.16
N LEU A 67 2.87 16.79 -2.91
CA LEU A 67 2.13 17.70 -2.01
C LEU A 67 2.86 17.93 -0.67
N ILE A 68 4.15 17.57 -0.58
CA ILE A 68 4.94 17.81 0.64
C ILE A 68 4.95 19.31 0.96
N GLY A 69 4.51 19.66 2.17
CA GLY A 69 4.40 21.05 2.62
C GLY A 69 3.21 21.83 2.06
N SER A 70 2.36 21.24 1.20
CA SER A 70 1.16 21.89 0.66
C SER A 70 -0.03 21.91 1.63
N LEU A 71 0.04 21.13 2.71
CA LEU A 71 -0.97 21.05 3.79
C LEU A 71 -2.40 20.77 3.28
N PRO A 72 -2.63 19.68 2.51
CA PRO A 72 -3.97 19.34 2.06
C PRO A 72 -4.92 19.05 3.21
N ASN A 73 -6.16 19.53 3.12
CA ASN A 73 -7.20 19.24 4.09
C ASN A 73 -8.54 18.95 3.40
N ILE A 74 -8.93 17.68 3.29
CA ILE A 74 -10.16 17.25 2.63
C ILE A 74 -11.43 17.84 3.25
N MET A 75 -11.37 18.31 4.50
CA MET A 75 -12.48 18.98 5.16
C MET A 75 -12.66 20.43 4.68
N ALA A 76 -11.60 21.06 4.14
CA ALA A 76 -11.65 22.38 3.56
C ALA A 76 -12.28 22.33 2.15
N PRO A 77 -13.27 23.19 1.81
CA PRO A 77 -13.97 23.15 0.53
C PRO A 77 -13.05 23.19 -0.70
N GLU A 78 -12.02 24.02 -0.67
CA GLU A 78 -11.08 24.22 -1.78
C GLU A 78 -10.27 22.94 -2.08
N TRP A 79 -9.86 22.22 -1.05
CA TRP A 79 -9.13 20.96 -1.18
C TRP A 79 -10.06 19.81 -1.56
N PHE A 80 -11.28 19.80 -1.03
CA PHE A 80 -12.30 18.84 -1.46
C PHE A 80 -12.60 18.98 -2.96
N ASP A 81 -12.87 20.19 -3.42
CA ASP A 81 -13.13 20.48 -4.84
C ASP A 81 -11.91 20.18 -5.71
N GLY A 82 -10.71 20.50 -5.23
CA GLY A 82 -9.45 20.20 -5.91
C GLY A 82 -9.21 18.70 -6.06
N LEU A 83 -9.40 17.92 -4.99
CA LEU A 83 -9.29 16.46 -5.02
C LEU A 83 -10.37 15.84 -5.92
N LYS A 84 -11.60 16.34 -5.87
CA LYS A 84 -12.68 15.86 -6.75
C LYS A 84 -12.33 16.07 -8.23
N ARG A 85 -11.90 17.28 -8.61
CA ARG A 85 -11.44 17.58 -9.97
C ARG A 85 -10.23 16.74 -10.38
N ALA A 86 -9.32 16.48 -9.45
CA ALA A 86 -8.17 15.62 -9.70
C ALA A 86 -8.58 14.14 -9.88
N ALA A 87 -9.73 13.71 -9.34
CA ALA A 87 -10.26 12.37 -9.51
C ALA A 87 -11.03 12.18 -10.83
N GLU A 88 -11.64 13.24 -11.38
CA GLU A 88 -12.39 13.20 -12.65
C GLU A 88 -11.57 12.59 -13.80
N GLY A 89 -12.17 11.63 -14.50
CA GLY A 89 -11.55 10.92 -15.64
C GLY A 89 -10.46 9.92 -15.26
N ARG A 90 -10.22 9.68 -13.96
CA ARG A 90 -9.22 8.72 -13.47
C ARG A 90 -9.87 7.48 -12.89
N ARG A 91 -9.16 6.37 -12.96
CA ARG A 91 -9.57 5.08 -12.40
C ARG A 91 -9.14 4.93 -10.94
N LEU A 92 -7.98 5.48 -10.59
CA LEU A 92 -7.40 5.37 -9.25
C LEU A 92 -6.75 6.68 -8.80
N MET A 93 -7.01 7.07 -7.57
CA MET A 93 -6.31 8.09 -6.81
C MET A 93 -5.65 7.46 -5.58
N VAL A 94 -4.36 7.72 -5.40
CA VAL A 94 -3.60 7.23 -4.25
C VAL A 94 -3.17 8.41 -3.36
N LEU A 95 -3.57 8.39 -2.08
CA LEU A 95 -3.19 9.39 -1.07
C LEU A 95 -2.10 8.85 -0.14
N ASP A 96 -0.92 9.47 -0.13
CA ASP A 96 0.24 8.95 0.63
C ASP A 96 0.81 10.00 1.60
N THR A 97 0.45 9.99 2.89
CA THR A 97 -0.52 9.12 3.60
C THR A 97 -1.77 9.90 4.03
N LEU A 98 -2.84 9.21 4.43
CA LEU A 98 -4.11 9.83 4.88
C LEU A 98 -3.88 10.97 5.90
N ARG A 99 -2.95 10.78 6.84
CA ARG A 99 -2.64 11.72 7.92
C ARG A 99 -2.25 13.12 7.41
N ARG A 100 -1.77 13.25 6.17
CA ARG A 100 -1.41 14.53 5.56
C ARG A 100 -2.58 15.26 4.91
N PHE A 101 -3.73 14.61 4.73
CA PHE A 101 -4.91 15.14 4.03
C PHE A 101 -6.04 15.57 4.97
N HIS A 102 -5.85 15.55 6.29
CA HIS A 102 -6.78 16.09 7.27
C HIS A 102 -6.07 16.47 8.57
N ILE A 103 -6.72 17.30 9.39
CA ILE A 103 -6.21 17.74 10.71
C ILE A 103 -6.93 17.08 11.89
N GLU A 104 -7.94 16.27 11.63
CA GLU A 104 -8.76 15.60 12.65
C GLU A 104 -7.99 14.57 13.51
N GLU A 105 -8.54 14.22 14.66
CA GLU A 105 -8.08 13.14 15.54
C GLU A 105 -8.48 11.76 14.97
N GLU A 106 -7.51 10.93 14.59
CA GLU A 106 -7.77 9.62 13.94
C GLU A 106 -8.47 8.61 14.86
N ASN A 107 -8.42 8.81 16.17
CA ASN A 107 -9.15 8.00 17.14
C ASN A 107 -10.63 8.42 17.29
N ALA A 108 -11.05 9.54 16.71
CA ALA A 108 -12.41 10.06 16.87
C ALA A 108 -13.32 9.59 15.72
N SER A 109 -14.34 8.78 16.04
CA SER A 109 -15.24 8.17 15.04
C SER A 109 -16.01 9.17 14.20
N GLY A 110 -16.62 10.18 14.83
CA GLY A 110 -17.39 11.21 14.13
C GLY A 110 -16.58 11.98 13.08
N PRO A 111 -15.43 12.59 13.45
CA PRO A 111 -14.58 13.29 12.50
C PRO A 111 -14.04 12.38 11.37
N MET A 112 -13.59 11.17 11.69
CA MET A 112 -13.05 10.28 10.66
C MET A 112 -14.11 9.70 9.73
N ALA A 113 -15.35 9.51 10.20
CA ALA A 113 -16.48 9.18 9.34
C ALA A 113 -16.74 10.29 8.30
N GLN A 114 -16.55 11.57 8.66
CA GLN A 114 -16.67 12.67 7.69
C GLN A 114 -15.49 12.71 6.70
N VAL A 115 -14.26 12.49 7.17
CA VAL A 115 -13.07 12.42 6.31
C VAL A 115 -13.23 11.30 5.28
N ILE A 116 -13.62 10.10 5.72
CA ILE A 116 -13.86 8.96 4.83
C ILE A 116 -15.07 9.19 3.94
N GLY A 117 -16.19 9.68 4.48
CA GLY A 117 -17.39 9.98 3.70
C GLY A 117 -17.15 10.97 2.56
N ARG A 118 -16.22 11.92 2.73
CA ARG A 118 -15.80 12.81 1.64
C ARG A 118 -15.00 12.09 0.56
N MET A 119 -14.13 11.14 0.91
CA MET A 119 -13.47 10.28 -0.08
C MET A 119 -14.47 9.38 -0.80
N GLU A 120 -15.45 8.82 -0.08
CA GLU A 120 -16.54 8.04 -0.66
C GLU A 120 -17.37 8.88 -1.65
N ALA A 121 -17.71 10.12 -1.30
CA ALA A 121 -18.41 11.04 -2.19
C ALA A 121 -17.64 11.32 -3.48
N ILE A 122 -16.32 11.58 -3.39
CA ILE A 122 -15.48 11.76 -4.59
C ILE A 122 -15.48 10.49 -5.44
N ALA A 123 -15.26 9.32 -4.83
CA ALA A 123 -15.19 8.06 -5.55
C ALA A 123 -16.53 7.69 -6.22
N ALA A 124 -17.65 7.89 -5.52
CA ALA A 124 -18.98 7.63 -6.04
C ALA A 124 -19.35 8.57 -7.20
N ASP A 125 -19.04 9.87 -7.08
CA ASP A 125 -19.39 10.86 -8.09
C ASP A 125 -18.53 10.76 -9.36
N THR A 126 -17.26 10.38 -9.22
CA THR A 126 -16.29 10.39 -10.34
C THR A 126 -16.01 9.01 -10.93
N GLY A 127 -16.36 7.94 -10.22
CA GLY A 127 -15.95 6.57 -10.55
C GLY A 127 -14.46 6.26 -10.26
N CYS A 128 -13.71 7.23 -9.74
CA CYS A 128 -12.30 7.06 -9.39
C CYS A 128 -12.17 6.37 -8.03
N SER A 129 -11.58 5.17 -8.00
CA SER A 129 -11.30 4.49 -6.73
C SER A 129 -10.27 5.30 -5.93
N ILE A 130 -10.44 5.40 -4.61
CA ILE A 130 -9.47 6.07 -3.73
C ILE A 130 -8.83 5.04 -2.81
N VAL A 131 -7.50 4.98 -2.82
CA VAL A 131 -6.70 4.22 -1.87
C VAL A 131 -5.84 5.20 -1.09
N PHE A 132 -5.97 5.22 0.23
CA PHE A 132 -5.05 5.97 1.09
C PHE A 132 -4.08 5.03 1.80
N LEU A 133 -2.82 5.44 1.89
CA LEU A 133 -1.85 4.76 2.73
C LEU A 133 -2.02 5.22 4.17
N HIS A 134 -1.74 4.33 5.11
CA HIS A 134 -1.86 4.62 6.52
C HIS A 134 -0.74 3.95 7.31
N HIS A 135 -0.13 4.72 8.21
CA HIS A 135 0.95 4.21 9.05
C HIS A 135 0.38 3.33 10.16
N ALA A 136 0.92 2.11 10.29
CA ALA A 136 0.58 1.23 11.41
C ALA A 136 0.88 1.90 12.77
N SER A 137 0.14 1.48 13.80
CA SER A 137 0.37 1.93 15.17
C SER A 137 1.71 1.44 15.69
N LYS A 138 2.33 2.23 16.58
CA LYS A 138 3.59 1.83 17.22
C LYS A 138 3.45 0.48 17.94
N GLY A 139 2.28 0.22 18.54
CA GLY A 139 1.97 -1.05 19.21
C GLY A 139 1.90 -2.22 18.23
N ALA A 140 1.18 -2.08 17.11
CA ALA A 140 1.09 -3.12 16.08
C ALA A 140 2.46 -3.40 15.43
N ALA A 141 3.24 -2.34 15.17
CA ALA A 141 4.61 -2.47 14.67
C ALA A 141 5.54 -3.21 15.65
N MET A 142 5.43 -2.93 16.96
CA MET A 142 6.27 -3.55 17.99
C MET A 142 5.91 -5.01 18.25
N MET A 143 4.63 -5.38 18.13
CA MET A 143 4.15 -6.75 18.32
C MET A 143 4.25 -7.62 17.06
N GLY A 144 4.74 -7.09 15.94
CA GLY A 144 4.76 -7.82 14.66
C GLY A 144 3.36 -8.12 14.09
N ALA A 145 2.33 -7.46 14.61
CA ALA A 145 0.93 -7.66 14.25
C ALA A 145 0.47 -6.68 13.15
N GLY A 146 1.39 -6.29 12.26
CA GLY A 146 1.11 -5.33 11.18
C GLY A 146 0.13 -5.85 10.13
N ASP A 147 -0.10 -7.15 10.10
CA ASP A 147 -1.03 -7.88 9.23
C ASP A 147 -2.46 -7.92 9.77
N GLN A 148 -2.67 -7.56 11.03
CA GLN A 148 -4.01 -7.54 11.61
C GLN A 148 -4.80 -6.34 11.15
N GLN A 149 -6.11 -6.54 11.00
CA GLN A 149 -7.04 -5.48 10.64
C GLN A 149 -6.95 -4.27 11.59
N GLN A 150 -6.64 -4.51 12.88
CA GLN A 150 -6.44 -3.48 13.91
C GLN A 150 -5.02 -2.87 13.96
N ALA A 151 -4.19 -3.11 12.95
CA ALA A 151 -2.81 -2.60 12.93
C ALA A 151 -2.72 -1.08 12.68
N SER A 152 -3.71 -0.49 12.02
CA SER A 152 -3.80 0.96 11.76
C SER A 152 -3.79 1.79 13.05
N ARG A 153 -3.11 2.94 13.09
CA ARG A 153 -3.31 3.96 14.14
C ARG A 153 -4.79 4.38 14.23
N GLY A 154 -5.36 4.53 15.43
CA GLY A 154 -6.81 4.81 15.57
C GLY A 154 -7.71 3.61 15.29
N SER A 155 -7.25 2.42 15.68
CA SER A 155 -7.47 1.17 14.94
C SER A 155 -8.90 0.69 14.72
N SER A 156 -9.88 1.04 15.56
CA SER A 156 -11.27 0.61 15.30
C SER A 156 -11.94 1.51 14.26
N VAL A 157 -11.77 2.82 14.40
CA VAL A 157 -12.55 3.83 13.67
C VAL A 157 -12.29 3.79 12.16
N LEU A 158 -11.04 3.88 11.74
CA LEU A 158 -10.68 3.92 10.31
C LEU A 158 -11.06 2.62 9.61
N VAL A 159 -10.81 1.53 10.30
CA VAL A 159 -10.98 0.16 9.82
C VAL A 159 -12.44 -0.22 9.68
N ASP A 160 -13.30 0.23 10.58
CA ASP A 160 -14.74 -0.02 10.54
C ASP A 160 -15.41 0.77 9.40
N ASN A 161 -14.85 1.93 9.04
CA ASN A 161 -15.36 2.79 7.97
C ASN A 161 -14.82 2.45 6.56
N ILE A 162 -13.97 1.44 6.40
CA ILE A 162 -13.50 0.97 5.08
C ILE A 162 -14.03 -0.43 4.75
N ARG A 163 -14.23 -0.71 3.47
CA ARG A 163 -14.67 -2.04 2.98
C ARG A 163 -13.58 -2.89 2.35
N TRP A 164 -12.40 -2.31 2.15
CA TRP A 164 -11.23 -3.00 1.64
C TRP A 164 -9.98 -2.53 2.38
N GLN A 165 -9.13 -3.46 2.80
CA GLN A 165 -7.86 -3.18 3.47
C GLN A 165 -6.82 -4.21 3.04
N SER A 166 -5.64 -3.72 2.71
CA SER A 166 -4.43 -4.54 2.51
C SER A 166 -3.32 -4.05 3.42
N TYR A 167 -2.30 -4.89 3.60
CA TYR A 167 -1.19 -4.58 4.49
C TYR A 167 0.13 -5.03 3.85
N PRO A 168 1.22 -4.27 4.06
CA PRO A 168 2.58 -4.77 4.01
C PRO A 168 3.09 -5.05 5.44
N SER A 169 3.71 -6.20 5.66
CA SER A 169 4.39 -6.56 6.92
C SER A 169 5.82 -7.02 6.65
N SER A 170 6.80 -6.46 7.36
CA SER A 170 8.21 -6.90 7.18
C SER A 170 8.43 -8.26 7.82
N MET A 171 9.30 -9.08 7.23
CA MET A 171 9.58 -10.42 7.75
C MET A 171 10.08 -10.38 9.20
N THR A 172 9.34 -11.03 10.08
CA THR A 172 9.73 -11.25 11.47
C THR A 172 10.82 -12.32 11.57
N SER A 173 11.54 -12.38 12.70
CA SER A 173 12.55 -13.44 12.90
C SER A 173 11.92 -14.84 12.90
N ALA A 174 10.70 -14.99 13.44
CA ALA A 174 9.97 -16.26 13.43
C ALA A 174 9.56 -16.68 11.99
N GLU A 175 9.09 -15.74 11.17
CA GLU A 175 8.83 -16.00 9.75
C GLU A 175 10.13 -16.32 9.00
N ALA A 176 11.25 -15.66 9.32
CA ALA A 176 12.54 -15.94 8.71
C ALA A 176 12.99 -17.39 8.96
N GLU A 177 12.90 -17.87 10.21
CA GLU A 177 13.15 -19.28 10.55
C GLU A 177 12.21 -20.23 9.78
N GLU A 178 10.93 -19.89 9.68
CA GLU A 178 9.93 -20.70 8.98
C GLU A 178 10.18 -20.81 7.47
N TRP A 179 10.70 -19.75 6.85
CA TRP A 179 10.98 -19.67 5.41
C TRP A 179 12.44 -19.96 5.06
N GLY A 180 13.26 -20.35 6.04
CA GLY A 180 14.68 -20.68 5.83
C GLY A 180 15.51 -19.47 5.39
N VAL A 181 15.16 -18.27 5.86
CA VAL A 181 15.88 -17.03 5.59
C VAL A 181 16.73 -16.67 6.80
N ASP A 182 18.02 -16.40 6.58
CA ASP A 182 18.91 -15.93 7.64
C ASP A 182 18.39 -14.60 8.24
N ASP A 183 18.51 -14.42 9.55
CA ASP A 183 17.92 -13.26 10.25
C ASP A 183 18.47 -11.92 9.74
N ASP A 184 19.72 -11.87 9.26
CA ASP A 184 20.31 -10.68 8.67
C ASP A 184 19.71 -10.36 7.27
N GLN A 185 19.20 -11.36 6.56
CA GLN A 185 18.59 -11.22 5.24
C GLN A 185 17.09 -10.89 5.31
N ARG A 186 16.40 -11.14 6.43
CA ARG A 186 14.94 -10.95 6.55
C ARG A 186 14.46 -9.54 6.19
N ARG A 187 15.30 -8.52 6.41
CA ARG A 187 15.01 -7.11 6.07
C ARG A 187 14.71 -6.89 4.58
N PHE A 188 15.16 -7.80 3.71
CA PHE A 188 14.89 -7.76 2.29
C PHE A 188 13.53 -8.36 1.92
N PHE A 189 12.73 -8.85 2.87
CA PHE A 189 11.46 -9.48 2.58
C PHE A 189 10.28 -8.75 3.24
N VAL A 190 9.18 -8.66 2.51
CA VAL A 190 7.93 -8.06 2.97
C VAL A 190 6.76 -8.92 2.50
N ARG A 191 5.85 -9.26 3.41
CA ARG A 191 4.60 -9.95 3.14
C ARG A 191 3.54 -8.91 2.77
N PHE A 192 2.76 -9.18 1.74
CA PHE A 192 1.61 -8.40 1.34
C PHE A 192 0.37 -9.28 1.35
N GLY A 193 -0.73 -8.78 1.90
CA GLY A 193 -1.99 -9.50 1.95
C GLY A 193 -3.19 -8.56 2.01
N VAL A 194 -4.38 -9.14 1.90
CA VAL A 194 -5.67 -8.44 2.01
C VAL A 194 -6.33 -8.87 3.32
N SER A 195 -6.35 -7.98 4.31
CA SER A 195 -6.92 -8.26 5.64
C SER A 195 -8.44 -8.08 5.67
N LYS A 196 -9.00 -7.27 4.77
CA LYS A 196 -10.45 -7.01 4.68
C LYS A 196 -10.88 -6.88 3.22
N ALA A 197 -11.85 -7.69 2.81
CA ALA A 197 -12.55 -7.56 1.53
C ALA A 197 -13.92 -8.24 1.63
N ASN A 198 -14.95 -7.65 1.02
CA ASN A 198 -16.30 -8.21 1.04
C ASN A 198 -16.62 -9.08 -0.17
N TYR A 199 -15.86 -8.96 -1.26
CA TYR A 199 -16.13 -9.59 -2.54
C TYR A 199 -14.85 -10.17 -3.14
N GLY A 200 -15.01 -11.13 -4.06
CA GLY A 200 -13.91 -11.76 -4.78
C GLY A 200 -13.46 -13.09 -4.18
N ALA A 201 -12.64 -13.81 -4.94
CA ALA A 201 -11.98 -15.02 -4.43
C ALA A 201 -10.94 -14.65 -3.37
N PRO A 202 -10.60 -15.58 -2.45
CA PRO A 202 -9.52 -15.37 -1.48
C PRO A 202 -8.22 -14.96 -2.19
N PHE A 203 -7.59 -13.90 -1.69
CA PHE A 203 -6.26 -13.48 -2.13
C PHE A 203 -5.20 -14.10 -1.20
N ALA A 204 -4.32 -14.93 -1.74
CA ALA A 204 -3.23 -15.51 -0.97
C ALA A 204 -2.16 -14.47 -0.67
N ASP A 205 -1.67 -14.46 0.57
CA ASP A 205 -0.53 -13.61 0.96
C ASP A 205 0.68 -13.88 0.05
N ARG A 206 1.40 -12.80 -0.29
CA ARG A 206 2.58 -12.85 -1.16
C ARG A 206 3.80 -12.33 -0.44
N TRP A 207 4.91 -13.04 -0.56
CA TRP A 207 6.21 -12.52 -0.17
C TRP A 207 6.87 -11.80 -1.33
N PHE A 208 7.36 -10.61 -1.07
CA PHE A 208 8.16 -9.82 -1.99
C PHE A 208 9.58 -9.64 -1.45
N ARG A 209 10.56 -9.73 -2.35
CA ARG A 209 11.94 -9.32 -2.10
C ARG A 209 12.11 -7.85 -2.49
N ARG A 210 12.83 -7.09 -1.65
CA ARG A 210 13.29 -5.73 -1.90
C ARG A 210 14.58 -5.80 -2.71
N HIS A 211 14.55 -5.23 -3.91
CA HIS A 211 15.70 -5.02 -4.79
C HIS A 211 16.25 -3.60 -4.62
N ASP A 212 17.21 -3.23 -5.46
CA ASP A 212 17.81 -1.89 -5.49
C ASP A 212 16.73 -0.80 -5.61
N GLY A 213 16.93 0.31 -4.90
CA GLY A 213 15.93 1.39 -4.79
C GLY A 213 14.62 0.98 -4.10
N GLY A 214 14.55 -0.23 -3.53
CA GLY A 214 13.40 -0.75 -2.81
C GLY A 214 12.29 -1.34 -3.70
N VAL A 215 12.56 -1.55 -5.00
CA VAL A 215 11.62 -2.20 -5.94
C VAL A 215 11.24 -3.59 -5.41
N LEU A 216 9.95 -3.91 -5.42
CA LEU A 216 9.43 -5.18 -4.93
C LEU A 216 9.20 -6.15 -6.10
N LYS A 217 9.64 -7.39 -5.94
CA LYS A 217 9.35 -8.50 -6.85
C LYS A 217 8.98 -9.75 -6.05
N PRO A 218 8.20 -10.69 -6.62
CA PRO A 218 7.92 -11.98 -5.99
C PRO A 218 9.17 -12.66 -5.45
N ALA A 219 9.13 -13.06 -4.18
CA ALA A 219 10.20 -13.79 -3.53
C ALA A 219 10.07 -15.28 -3.84
N VAL A 220 11.20 -15.93 -4.14
CA VAL A 220 11.29 -17.39 -4.22
C VAL A 220 11.70 -17.88 -2.84
N LEU A 221 10.75 -18.45 -2.09
CA LEU A 221 10.95 -18.94 -0.72
C LEU A 221 10.48 -20.39 -0.60
N GLU A 222 11.23 -21.22 0.12
CA GLU A 222 10.87 -22.60 0.42
C GLU A 222 10.55 -22.74 1.91
N ARG A 223 9.32 -23.13 2.23
CA ARG A 223 8.89 -23.29 3.62
C ARG A 223 9.63 -24.47 4.27
N GLN A 224 10.29 -24.21 5.39
CA GLN A 224 10.99 -25.25 6.12
C GLN A 224 9.98 -26.18 6.81
N ARG A 225 10.02 -27.46 6.45
CA ARG A 225 9.29 -28.49 7.19
C ARG A 225 9.94 -28.61 8.55
N LYS A 226 9.24 -28.23 9.62
CA LYS A 226 9.67 -28.54 10.99
C LYS A 226 9.90 -30.05 11.07
N SER A 227 11.14 -30.47 11.30
CA SER A 227 11.43 -31.87 11.63
C SER A 227 10.56 -32.24 12.82
N LYS A 228 9.72 -33.28 12.70
CA LYS A 228 8.99 -33.82 13.85
C LYS A 228 10.03 -34.10 14.93
N GLY A 229 10.00 -33.33 16.02
CA GLY A 229 10.95 -33.48 17.11
C GLY A 229 10.99 -34.94 17.54
N VAL A 230 12.21 -35.45 17.77
CA VAL A 230 12.43 -36.78 18.34
C VAL A 230 11.59 -36.85 19.62
N PRO A 231 10.71 -37.86 19.80
CA PRO A 231 9.99 -38.04 21.05
C PRO A 231 11.04 -38.10 22.17
N ARG A 232 10.89 -37.27 23.20
CA ARG A 232 11.68 -37.40 24.42
C ARG A 232 11.48 -38.82 24.93
N GLY A 233 12.46 -39.69 24.70
CA GLY A 233 12.51 -41.01 25.30
C GLY A 233 12.55 -40.82 26.81
N GLU A 234 11.59 -41.44 27.48
CA GLU A 234 11.60 -41.65 28.91
C GLU A 234 12.93 -42.30 29.31
N ALA A 235 13.61 -41.68 30.26
CA ALA A 235 14.72 -42.26 31.01
C ALA A 235 14.43 -42.04 32.50
#